data_AF-A0A135WQC5-F1
#
_entry.id   AF-A0A135WQC5-F1
#
_cell.length_a   1.000
_cell.length_b   1.000
_cell.length_c   1.000
_cell.angle_alpha   90.00
_cell.angle_beta   90.00
_cell.angle_gamma   90.00
#
_symmetry.space_group_name_H-M   'P 1'
#
loop_
_entity.id
_entity.type
_entity.pdbx_description
1 polymer ?
#
loop_
_entity_poly.entity_id
_entity_poly.type
_entity_poly.pdbx_seq_one_letter_code
_entity_poly.pdbx_strand_id
1 'polypeptide(L)'
;MTIFNGETLLAYFPFTLVMIMLELLMTSYKSEEIEWTLKHAVSNLVVNVMWIALLFAVIMNPNIFSPEFIPYLSNLYDQSIAKTTYILNTVMGLIAFAVIVTNTIDTYTGFVNCKTSKKSDQV
;
A
#
# COMPACT_ATOMS: atom_id res chain seq x y z
N MET A 1 20.14 -12.42 12.48
CA MET A 1 19.54 -11.09 12.72
C MET A 1 18.45 -10.87 11.68
N THR A 2 17.21 -10.66 12.10
CA THR A 2 16.13 -10.29 11.18
C THR A 2 15.98 -8.78 11.17
N ILE A 3 15.71 -8.20 10.00
CA ILE A 3 15.50 -6.76 9.85
C ILE A 3 14.15 -6.37 10.46
N PHE A 4 13.12 -7.13 10.13
CA PHE A 4 11.75 -6.92 10.60
C PHE A 4 11.43 -7.78 11.82
N ASN A 5 10.49 -7.30 12.62
CA ASN A 5 9.88 -8.10 13.67
C ASN A 5 8.91 -9.11 13.05
N GLY A 6 9.23 -10.39 13.18
CA GLY A 6 8.45 -11.48 12.59
C GLY A 6 7.04 -11.56 13.14
N GLU A 7 6.84 -11.36 14.45
CA GLU A 7 5.51 -11.40 15.09
C GLU A 7 4.63 -10.26 14.58
N THR A 8 5.18 -9.05 14.53
CA THR A 8 4.48 -7.88 14.00
C THR A 8 4.09 -8.10 12.54
N LEU A 9 5.01 -8.56 11.69
CA LEU A 9 4.75 -8.72 10.26
C LEU A 9 3.75 -9.86 9.99
N LEU A 10 3.83 -10.95 10.75
CA LEU A 10 2.91 -12.08 10.65
C LEU A 10 1.47 -11.66 11.01
N ALA A 11 1.31 -10.71 11.94
CA ALA A 11 -0.01 -10.18 12.29
C ALA A 11 -0.69 -9.42 11.15
N TYR A 12 0.08 -8.72 10.29
CA TYR A 12 -0.46 -8.02 9.12
C TYR A 12 -0.66 -8.93 7.90
N PHE A 13 0.05 -10.06 7.84
CA PHE A 13 0.05 -10.95 6.67
C PHE A 13 -1.36 -11.45 6.24
N PRO A 14 -2.26 -11.90 7.14
CA PRO A 14 -3.62 -12.29 6.75
C PRO A 14 -4.41 -11.17 6.10
N PHE A 15 -4.28 -9.94 6.62
CA PHE A 15 -4.97 -8.76 6.06
C PHE A 15 -4.43 -8.44 4.66
N THR A 16 -3.12 -8.46 4.49
CA THR A 16 -2.48 -8.27 3.18
C THR A 16 -2.94 -9.32 2.17
N LEU A 17 -3.04 -10.60 2.56
CA LEU A 17 -3.53 -11.66 1.67
C LEU A 17 -4.98 -11.44 1.22
N VAL A 18 -5.87 -11.06 2.15
CA VAL A 18 -7.26 -10.75 1.82
C VAL A 18 -7.35 -9.58 0.84
N MET A 19 -6.55 -8.53 1.08
CA MET A 19 -6.48 -7.35 0.21
C MET A 19 -6.00 -7.71 -1.20
N ILE A 20 -4.94 -8.51 -1.33
CA ILE A 20 -4.45 -9.00 -2.62
C ILE A 20 -5.53 -9.82 -3.33
N MET A 21 -6.22 -10.73 -2.62
CA MET A 21 -7.29 -11.52 -3.22
C MET A 21 -8.44 -10.64 -3.72
N LEU A 22 -8.85 -9.61 -2.96
CA LEU A 22 -9.87 -8.66 -3.40
C LEU A 22 -9.46 -7.90 -4.66
N GLU A 23 -8.22 -7.43 -4.72
CA GLU A 23 -7.68 -6.69 -5.87
C GLU A 23 -7.56 -7.58 -7.12
N LEU A 24 -7.12 -8.83 -6.94
CA LEU A 24 -7.08 -9.82 -8.01
C LEU A 24 -8.48 -10.14 -8.52
N LEU A 25 -9.45 -10.39 -7.62
CA LEU A 25 -10.84 -10.64 -8.01
C LEU A 25 -11.41 -9.47 -8.82
N MET A 26 -11.25 -8.23 -8.35
CA MET A 26 -11.71 -7.05 -9.09
C MET A 26 -11.02 -6.91 -10.45
N THR A 27 -9.72 -7.20 -10.52
CA THR A 27 -8.96 -7.17 -11.78
C THR A 27 -9.35 -8.30 -12.72
N SER A 28 -9.73 -9.46 -12.21
CA SER A 28 -10.23 -10.59 -13.01
C SER A 28 -11.66 -10.32 -13.53
N TYR A 29 -12.55 -9.77 -12.71
CA TYR A 29 -13.89 -9.34 -13.15
C TYR A 29 -13.84 -8.31 -14.29
N LYS A 30 -12.80 -7.48 -14.32
CA LYS A 30 -12.52 -6.50 -15.38
C LYS A 30 -12.16 -7.11 -16.75
N SER A 31 -11.78 -8.39 -16.81
CA SER A 31 -11.36 -9.06 -18.05
C SER A 31 -12.52 -9.48 -18.96
N GLU A 32 -13.73 -9.66 -18.42
CA GLU A 32 -14.83 -10.30 -19.15
C GLU A 32 -15.92 -9.31 -19.59
N GLU A 33 -16.08 -8.17 -18.92
CA GLU A 33 -16.98 -7.09 -19.33
C GLU A 33 -16.19 -5.83 -19.71
N ILE A 34 -16.22 -5.47 -20.99
CA ILE A 34 -15.37 -4.45 -21.64
C ILE A 34 -15.66 -3.00 -21.21
N GLU A 35 -16.57 -2.78 -20.26
CA GLU A 35 -17.01 -1.44 -19.88
C GLU A 35 -16.70 -1.12 -18.41
N TRP A 36 -15.87 -0.08 -18.21
CA TRP A 36 -15.61 0.48 -16.89
C TRP A 36 -16.88 1.15 -16.35
N THR A 37 -17.74 0.39 -15.69
CA THR A 37 -18.91 0.97 -15.03
C THR A 37 -18.51 1.76 -13.78
N LEU A 38 -19.38 2.68 -13.35
CA LEU A 38 -19.17 3.47 -12.13
C LEU A 38 -18.98 2.57 -10.89
N LYS A 39 -19.61 1.40 -10.87
CA LYS A 39 -19.47 0.40 -9.79
C LYS A 39 -18.04 -0.12 -9.69
N HIS A 40 -17.37 -0.35 -10.82
CA HIS A 40 -15.97 -0.79 -10.86
C HIS A 40 -15.03 0.31 -10.34
N ALA A 41 -15.23 1.57 -10.74
CA ALA A 41 -14.40 2.68 -10.27
C ALA A 41 -14.53 2.92 -8.74
N VAL A 42 -15.75 2.84 -8.19
CA VAL A 42 -15.98 2.97 -6.74
C VAL A 42 -15.37 1.78 -5.98
N SER A 43 -15.47 0.58 -6.53
CA SER A 43 -14.89 -0.62 -5.93
C SER A 43 -13.35 -0.52 -5.86
N ASN A 44 -12.71 -0.04 -6.94
CA ASN A 44 -11.27 0.22 -6.99
C ASN A 44 -10.85 1.28 -5.95
N LEU A 45 -11.60 2.37 -5.81
CA LEU A 45 -11.37 3.39 -4.80
C LEU A 45 -11.40 2.78 -3.38
N VAL A 46 -12.38 1.92 -3.07
CA VAL A 46 -12.51 1.29 -1.75
C VAL A 46 -11.28 0.41 -1.44
N VAL A 47 -10.83 -0.39 -2.41
CA VAL A 47 -9.62 -1.21 -2.26
C VAL A 47 -8.37 -0.35 -2.04
N ASN A 48 -8.19 0.70 -2.82
CA ASN A 48 -7.05 1.62 -2.67
C ASN A 48 -7.07 2.34 -1.31
N VAL A 49 -8.24 2.76 -0.81
CA VAL A 49 -8.37 3.34 0.54
C VAL A 49 -8.00 2.32 1.62
N MET A 50 -8.44 1.07 1.49
CA MET A 50 -8.08 0.01 2.44
C MET A 50 -6.57 -0.29 2.42
N TRP A 51 -5.92 -0.25 1.24
CA TRP A 51 -4.47 -0.39 1.12
C TRP A 51 -3.72 0.73 1.84
N ILE A 52 -4.16 1.98 1.64
CA ILE A 52 -3.57 3.14 2.33
C ILE A 52 -3.75 3.00 3.85
N ALA A 53 -4.92 2.59 4.32
CA ALA A 53 -5.18 2.39 5.74
C ALA A 53 -4.28 1.29 6.34
N LEU A 54 -4.13 0.16 5.64
CA LEU A 54 -3.24 -0.93 6.07
C LEU A 54 -1.79 -0.47 6.14
N LEU A 55 -1.31 0.24 5.12
CA LEU A 55 0.05 0.80 5.09
C LEU A 55 0.27 1.75 6.27
N PHE A 56 -0.71 2.59 6.58
CA PHE A 56 -0.64 3.52 7.70
C PHE A 56 -0.54 2.78 9.04
N ALA A 57 -1.34 1.72 9.22
CA ALA A 57 -1.31 0.88 10.41
C ALA A 57 0.04 0.17 10.59
N VAL A 58 0.69 -0.22 9.49
CA VAL A 58 2.02 -0.85 9.49
C VAL A 58 3.10 0.17 9.87
N ILE A 59 3.12 1.35 9.23
CA ILE A 59 4.16 2.37 9.43
C ILE A 59 4.07 3.03 10.80
N MET A 60 2.87 3.20 11.35
CA MET A 60 2.68 3.72 12.71
C MET A 60 3.03 2.71 13.80
N ASN A 61 3.30 1.45 13.45
CA ASN A 61 3.66 0.44 14.43
C ASN A 61 5.14 0.60 14.85
N PRO A 62 5.43 0.95 16.12
CA PRO A 62 6.80 1.14 16.59
C PRO A 62 7.63 -0.16 16.57
N ASN A 63 6.96 -1.31 16.54
CA ASN A 63 7.60 -2.63 16.60
C ASN A 63 7.74 -3.27 15.22
N ILE A 64 7.74 -2.48 14.14
CA ILE A 64 7.93 -3.02 12.78
C ILE A 64 9.34 -3.55 12.54
N PHE A 65 10.35 -2.87 13.07
CA PHE A 65 11.73 -3.33 13.04
C PHE A 65 12.02 -4.24 14.23
N SER A 66 12.97 -5.17 14.06
CA SER A 66 13.43 -5.96 15.20
C SER A 66 14.14 -5.05 16.21
N PRO A 67 14.06 -5.35 17.53
CA PRO A 67 14.69 -4.53 18.57
C PRO A 67 16.21 -4.34 18.37
N GLU A 68 16.86 -5.31 17.71
CA GLU A 68 18.29 -5.31 17.44
C GLU A 68 18.68 -4.55 16.16
N PHE A 69 17.73 -4.29 15.27
CA PHE A 69 18.00 -3.70 13.94
C PHE A 69 18.55 -2.29 14.00
N ILE A 70 17.89 -1.41 14.76
CA ILE A 70 18.31 0.01 14.86
C ILE A 70 19.68 0.13 15.56
N PRO A 71 19.95 -0.54 16.70
CA PRO A 71 21.27 -0.54 17.31
C PRO A 71 22.39 -1.05 16.40
N TYR A 72 22.13 -2.10 15.61
CA TYR A 72 23.10 -2.63 14.66
C TYR A 72 23.44 -1.63 13.55
N LEU A 73 22.43 -1.00 12.93
CA LEU A 73 22.66 0.03 11.90
C LEU A 73 23.39 1.25 12.49
N SER A 74 23.02 1.65 13.70
CA SER A 74 23.69 2.72 14.44
C SER A 74 25.18 2.42 14.62
N ASN A 75 25.54 1.18 15.01
CA ASN A 75 26.93 0.76 15.15
C ASN A 75 27.65 0.67 13.79
N LEU A 76 27.01 0.06 12.79
CA LEU A 76 27.59 -0.15 11.45
C LEU A 76 27.98 1.15 10.75
N TYR A 77 27.18 2.20 10.92
CA TYR A 77 27.40 3.51 10.29
C TYR A 77 28.06 4.54 11.22
N ASP A 78 28.48 4.13 12.43
CA ASP A 78 29.02 5.01 13.48
C ASP A 78 28.15 6.26 13.71
N GLN A 79 26.84 6.04 13.83
CA GLN A 79 25.84 7.09 14.04
C GLN A 79 25.06 6.86 15.32
N SER A 80 24.48 7.92 15.88
CA SER A 80 23.60 7.79 17.04
C SER A 80 22.31 7.05 16.68
N ILE A 81 21.76 6.29 17.64
CA ILE A 81 20.47 5.61 17.50
C ILE A 81 19.38 6.58 17.04
N ALA A 82 19.35 7.79 17.60
CA ALA A 82 18.37 8.82 17.22
C ALA A 82 18.45 9.21 15.74
N LYS A 83 19.67 9.36 15.19
CA LYS A 83 19.87 9.69 13.78
C LYS A 83 19.47 8.53 12.87
N THR A 84 19.82 7.30 13.24
CA THR A 84 19.40 6.08 12.53
C THR A 84 17.88 5.93 12.51
N THR A 85 17.20 6.12 13.65
CA THR A 85 15.74 6.08 13.74
C THR A 85 15.09 7.16 12.87
N TYR A 86 15.63 8.38 12.87
CA TYR A 86 15.14 9.47 12.02
C TYR A 86 15.24 9.12 10.53
N ILE A 87 16.38 8.56 10.10
CA ILE A 87 16.59 8.13 8.71
C ILE A 87 15.59 7.03 8.34
N LEU A 88 15.43 6.01 9.18
CA LEU A 88 14.48 4.92 8.93
C LEU A 88 13.03 5.43 8.84
N ASN A 89 12.62 6.31 9.75
CA ASN A 89 11.30 6.94 9.69
C ASN A 89 11.11 7.78 8.43
N THR A 90 12.15 8.47 7.97
CA THR A 90 12.12 9.25 6.72
C THR A 90 11.95 8.33 5.51
N VAL A 91 12.71 7.23 5.45
CA VAL A 91 12.61 6.25 4.36
C VAL A 91 11.23 5.59 4.34
N MET A 92 10.70 5.18 5.50
CA MET A 92 9.34 4.64 5.58
C MET A 92 8.29 5.67 5.13
N GLY A 93 8.43 6.93 5.53
CA GLY A 93 7.55 8.01 5.08
C GLY A 93 7.59 8.23 3.57
N LEU A 94 8.78 8.15 2.95
CA LEU A 94 8.93 8.25 1.50
C LEU A 94 8.27 7.08 0.77
N ILE A 95 8.42 5.86 1.29
CA ILE A 95 7.72 4.68 0.75
C ILE A 95 6.21 4.86 0.88
N ALA A 96 5.72 5.32 2.04
CA ALA A 96 4.31 5.62 2.27
C ALA A 96 3.77 6.60 1.24
N PHE A 97 4.49 7.70 1.04
CA PHE A 97 4.15 8.73 0.10
C PHE A 97 4.06 8.20 -1.34
N ALA A 98 5.04 7.41 -1.77
CA ALA A 98 5.04 6.79 -3.09
C ALA A 98 3.80 5.90 -3.30
N VAL A 99 3.45 5.08 -2.32
CA VAL A 99 2.26 4.20 -2.39
C VAL A 99 0.96 5.01 -2.43
N ILE A 100 0.85 6.08 -1.65
CA ILE A 100 -0.33 6.96 -1.69
C ILE A 100 -0.47 7.60 -3.07
N VAL A 101 0.63 8.08 -3.65
CA VAL A 101 0.63 8.67 -5.00
C VAL A 101 0.19 7.66 -6.05
N THR A 102 0.73 6.43 -6.03
CA THR A 102 0.36 5.40 -7.01
C THR A 102 -1.11 5.00 -6.87
N ASN A 103 -1.61 4.82 -5.65
CA ASN A 103 -3.03 4.53 -5.38
C ASN A 103 -3.95 5.66 -5.84
N THR A 104 -3.52 6.91 -5.70
CA THR A 104 -4.26 8.08 -6.16
C THR A 104 -4.34 8.11 -7.70
N ILE A 105 -3.22 7.85 -8.38
CA ILE A 105 -3.15 7.78 -9.85
C ILE A 105 -4.04 6.64 -10.36
N ASP A 106 -3.97 5.47 -9.74
CA ASP A 106 -4.77 4.31 -10.14
C ASP A 106 -6.28 4.58 -9.98
N THR A 107 -6.67 5.14 -8.83
CA THR A 107 -8.04 5.60 -8.58
C THR A 107 -8.51 6.59 -9.64
N TYR A 108 -7.70 7.61 -9.94
CA TYR A 108 -8.05 8.63 -10.94
C TYR A 108 -8.21 8.02 -12.34
N THR A 109 -7.27 7.15 -12.74
CA THR A 109 -7.33 6.41 -14.00
C THR A 109 -8.62 5.59 -14.10
N GLY A 110 -9.03 4.93 -13.00
CA GLY A 110 -10.28 4.18 -12.95
C GLY A 110 -11.53 5.03 -13.23
N PHE A 111 -11.59 6.25 -12.69
CA PHE A 111 -12.70 7.17 -12.97
C PHE A 111 -12.67 7.73 -14.40
N VAL A 112 -11.49 8.01 -14.95
CA VAL A 112 -11.35 8.49 -16.34
C VAL A 112 -11.84 7.42 -17.33
N ASN A 113 -11.42 6.17 -17.13
CA ASN A 113 -11.84 5.05 -17.98
C ASN A 113 -13.36 4.82 -17.91
N CYS A 114 -13.97 5.05 -16.75
CA CYS A 114 -15.43 4.99 -16.61
C CYS A 114 -16.15 6.04 -17.46
N LYS A 115 -15.63 7.27 -17.51
CA LYS A 115 -16.21 8.34 -18.30
C LYS A 115 -16.11 8.06 -19.81
N THR A 116 -15.00 7.47 -20.27
CA THR A 116 -14.82 7.13 -21.69
C THR A 116 -15.72 5.98 -22.13
N SER A 117 -15.93 4.97 -21.27
CA SER A 117 -16.85 3.85 -21.53
C SER A 117 -18.27 4.34 -21.77
N LYS A 118 -18.81 5.19 -20.88
CA LYS A 118 -20.16 5.77 -21.05
C LYS A 118 -20.37 6.55 -22.35
N LYS A 119 -19.29 7.01 -22.99
CA LYS A 119 -19.35 7.79 -24.23
C LYS A 119 -19.41 6.89 -25.48
N SER A 120 -18.82 5.69 -25.46
CA SER A 120 -18.93 4.76 -26.59
C SER A 120 -20.35 4.22 -26.75
N ASP A 121 -21.06 4.01 -25.64
CA ASP A 121 -22.39 3.39 -25.64
C ASP A 121 -23.49 4.34 -26.16
N GLN A 122 -23.15 5.60 -26.43
CA GLN A 122 -24.05 6.66 -26.90
C GLN A 122 -23.82 7.04 -28.38
N VAL A 123 -22.89 6.38 -29.08
CA VAL A 123 -22.54 6.60 -30.50
C VAL A 123 -22.97 5.39 -31.32
#